data_AF-D5RTH4-F1
#
_entry.id   AF-D5RTH4-F1
#
_cell.length_a   1.000
_cell.length_b   1.000
_cell.length_c   1.000
_cell.angle_alpha   90.00
_cell.angle_beta   90.00
_cell.angle_gamma   90.00
#
_symmetry.space_group_name_H-M   'P 1'
#
loop_
_entity.id
_entity.type
_entity.pdbx_description
1 polymer ?
#
loop_
_entity_poly.entity_id
_entity_poly.type
_entity_poly.pdbx_seq_one_letter_code
_entity_poly.pdbx_strand_id
1 'polypeptide(L)'
;MIENILIGGVLLLLVLALIGKLFGEKLTRLEAKLRADPAAPAPRQPAPQAPKPPLEFTRPPPEGDRIRFGYTDREGRESIRMVTPTQLNFGYTPAGERVIENFSAYCHDSRASRTFRVDRMKQAYVFDTGEVLGDAAAIERWLLEELPTPAGRRRRKPRAKPKPRNVAE
;
A
#
# COMPACT_ATOMS: atom_id res chain seq x y z
N MET A 1 4.88 25.68 66.97
CA MET A 1 5.60 24.89 65.93
C MET A 1 4.96 23.53 65.68
N ILE A 2 4.49 22.81 66.70
CA ILE A 2 3.87 21.47 66.55
C ILE A 2 2.50 21.52 65.82
N GLU A 3 1.69 22.57 66.03
CA GLU A 3 0.36 22.69 65.42
C GLU A 3 0.40 22.78 63.87
N ASN A 4 1.40 23.47 63.30
CA ASN A 4 1.53 23.59 61.84
C ASN A 4 1.90 22.26 61.16
N ILE A 5 2.62 21.38 61.87
CA ILE A 5 3.01 20.05 61.36
C ILE A 5 1.79 19.13 61.31
N LEU A 6 0.92 19.21 62.32
CA LEU A 6 -0.30 18.40 62.38
C LEU A 6 -1.29 18.77 61.26
N ILE A 7 -1.49 20.07 61.02
CA ILE A 7 -2.38 20.57 59.97
C ILE A 7 -1.84 20.18 58.58
N GLY A 8 -0.52 20.30 58.36
CA GLY A 8 0.11 19.89 57.10
C GLY A 8 -0.02 18.40 56.81
N GLY A 9 0.14 17.55 57.84
CA GLY A 9 0.01 16.09 57.72
C GLY A 9 -1.42 15.66 57.35
N VAL A 10 -2.43 16.25 57.99
CA VAL A 10 -3.85 15.95 57.69
C VAL A 10 -4.21 16.41 56.28
N LEU A 11 -3.73 17.58 55.83
CA LEU A 11 -4.00 18.08 54.48
C LEU A 11 -3.38 17.17 53.40
N LEU A 12 -2.15 16.69 53.61
CA LEU A 12 -1.48 15.79 52.68
C LEU A 12 -2.22 14.45 52.53
N LEU A 13 -2.69 13.88 53.65
CA LEU A 13 -3.48 12.64 53.63
C LEU A 13 -4.80 12.80 52.87
N LEU A 14 -5.48 13.95 53.02
CA LEU A 14 -6.71 14.24 52.28
C LEU A 14 -6.45 14.38 50.78
N VAL A 15 -5.35 15.03 50.37
CA VAL A 15 -4.96 15.14 48.96
C VAL A 15 -4.64 13.77 48.35
N LEU A 16 -3.89 12.93 49.06
CA LEU A 16 -3.57 11.57 48.60
C LEU A 16 -4.82 10.70 48.47
N ALA A 17 -5.77 10.80 49.40
CA ALA A 17 -7.05 10.09 49.32
C ALA A 17 -7.90 10.55 48.12
N LEU A 18 -7.87 11.85 47.79
CA LEU A 18 -8.60 12.40 46.64
C LEU A 18 -8.02 11.90 45.31
N ILE A 19 -6.68 11.89 45.19
CA ILE A 19 -5.97 11.38 44.01
C ILE A 19 -6.27 9.89 43.83
N GLY A 20 -6.26 9.10 44.91
CA GLY A 20 -6.60 7.68 44.87
C GLY A 20 -8.01 7.41 44.32
N LYS A 21 -9.01 8.20 44.73
CA LYS A 21 -10.37 8.09 44.19
C LYS A 21 -10.46 8.45 42.69
N LEU A 22 -9.81 9.54 42.27
CA LEU A 22 -9.81 9.98 40.87
C LEU A 22 -9.14 8.98 39.93
N PHE A 23 -8.09 8.28 40.37
CA PHE A 23 -7.44 7.25 39.56
C PHE A 23 -8.17 5.90 39.59
N GLY A 24 -8.77 5.51 40.73
CA GLY A 24 -9.51 4.25 40.85
C GLY A 24 -10.73 4.15 39.93
N GLU A 25 -11.49 5.24 39.74
CA GLU A 25 -12.64 5.28 38.84
C GLU A 25 -12.25 5.20 37.35
N LYS A 26 -11.07 5.72 36.98
CA LYS A 26 -10.57 5.62 35.60
C LYS A 26 -10.06 4.22 35.26
N LEU A 27 -9.39 3.56 36.21
CA LEU A 27 -8.89 2.19 36.05
C LEU A 27 -10.04 1.17 35.91
N THR A 28 -11.07 1.29 36.74
CA THR A 28 -12.25 0.41 36.68
C THR A 28 -13.04 0.57 35.38
N ARG A 29 -13.13 1.77 34.81
CA ARG A 29 -13.75 1.99 33.49
C ARG A 29 -12.92 1.41 32.33
N LEU A 30 -11.60 1.43 32.43
CA LEU A 30 -10.71 0.83 31.43
C LEU A 30 -10.82 -0.69 31.41
N GLU A 31 -10.85 -1.33 32.57
CA GLU A 31 -11.04 -2.79 32.67
C GLU A 31 -12.43 -3.24 32.19
N ALA A 32 -13.47 -2.46 32.50
CA ALA A 32 -14.82 -2.73 31.99
C ALA A 32 -14.88 -2.61 30.46
N LYS A 33 -14.18 -1.63 29.87
CA LYS A 33 -14.12 -1.45 28.41
C LYS A 33 -13.30 -2.55 27.72
N LEU A 34 -12.26 -3.07 28.36
CA LEU A 34 -11.44 -4.16 27.85
C LEU A 34 -12.16 -5.53 27.88
N ARG A 35 -13.06 -5.74 28.86
CA ARG A 35 -13.88 -6.96 28.94
C ARG A 35 -15.15 -6.90 28.10
N ALA A 36 -15.59 -5.71 27.70
CA ALA A 36 -16.81 -5.51 26.92
C ALA A 36 -16.59 -5.48 25.40
N ASP A 37 -15.38 -5.79 24.91
CA ASP A 37 -15.22 -6.05 23.48
C ASP A 37 -15.97 -7.36 23.14
N PRO A 38 -17.07 -7.29 22.36
CA PRO A 38 -17.75 -8.49 21.91
C PRO A 38 -16.72 -9.33 21.18
N ALA A 39 -16.64 -10.62 21.53
CA ALA A 39 -15.72 -11.58 20.94
C ALA A 39 -15.64 -11.30 19.43
N ALA A 40 -14.44 -10.89 18.98
CA ALA A 40 -14.22 -10.54 17.60
C ALA A 40 -14.86 -11.64 16.73
N PRO A 41 -15.74 -11.28 15.78
CA PRO A 41 -16.42 -12.28 14.98
C PRO A 41 -15.37 -13.22 14.44
N ALA A 42 -15.54 -14.52 14.70
CA ALA A 42 -14.58 -15.54 14.33
C ALA A 42 -14.11 -15.24 12.91
N PRO A 43 -12.78 -15.19 12.66
CA PRO A 43 -12.24 -14.80 11.37
C PRO A 43 -12.99 -15.57 10.31
N ARG A 44 -13.79 -14.85 9.49
CA ARG A 44 -14.62 -15.48 8.47
C ARG A 44 -13.67 -16.33 7.65
N GLN A 45 -13.83 -17.65 7.77
CA GLN A 45 -13.06 -18.58 6.98
C GLN A 45 -13.27 -18.12 5.53
N PRO A 46 -12.20 -17.75 4.79
CA PRO A 46 -12.35 -17.31 3.42
C PRO A 46 -13.17 -18.39 2.72
N ALA A 47 -14.30 -18.00 2.14
CA ALA A 47 -15.13 -18.93 1.38
C ALA A 47 -14.18 -19.72 0.45
N PRO A 48 -14.36 -21.06 0.32
CA PRO A 48 -13.51 -21.87 -0.54
C PRO A 48 -13.40 -21.17 -1.88
N GLN A 49 -12.24 -20.58 -2.14
CA GLN A 49 -12.03 -19.90 -3.40
C GLN A 49 -12.12 -21.00 -4.43
N ALA A 50 -13.14 -20.93 -5.31
CA ALA A 50 -13.20 -21.80 -6.46
C ALA A 50 -11.80 -21.83 -7.06
N PRO A 51 -11.22 -23.03 -7.32
CA PRO A 51 -9.84 -23.15 -7.76
C PRO A 51 -9.66 -22.22 -8.94
N LYS A 52 -8.97 -21.09 -8.69
CA LYS A 52 -8.64 -20.14 -9.74
C LYS A 52 -7.81 -20.98 -10.70
N PRO A 53 -8.21 -21.11 -11.98
CA PRO A 53 -7.40 -21.85 -12.92
C PRO A 53 -5.97 -21.32 -12.78
N PRO A 54 -4.95 -22.19 -12.68
CA PRO A 54 -3.58 -21.72 -12.63
C PRO A 54 -3.44 -20.74 -13.79
N LEU A 55 -3.16 -19.47 -13.45
CA LEU A 55 -2.78 -18.48 -14.43
C LEU A 55 -1.41 -18.93 -14.93
N GLU A 56 -1.42 -19.91 -15.84
CA GLU A 56 -0.27 -20.35 -16.59
C GLU A 56 0.12 -19.19 -17.49
N PHE A 57 0.97 -18.32 -16.97
CA PHE A 57 1.81 -17.49 -17.79
C PHE A 57 2.91 -18.39 -18.36
N THR A 58 2.56 -19.25 -19.32
CA THR A 58 3.50 -20.18 -20.00
C THR A 58 4.54 -19.44 -20.84
N ARG A 59 4.46 -18.11 -20.93
CA ARG A 59 5.49 -17.25 -21.52
C ARG A 59 5.68 -16.03 -20.64
N PRO A 60 6.94 -15.59 -20.39
CA PRO A 60 7.17 -14.26 -19.85
C PRO A 60 6.41 -13.25 -20.74
N PRO A 61 5.75 -12.24 -20.17
CA PRO A 61 5.12 -11.20 -20.97
C PRO A 61 6.15 -10.64 -21.97
N PRO A 62 5.73 -10.33 -23.21
CA PRO A 62 6.65 -9.83 -24.23
C PRO A 62 7.45 -8.65 -23.68
N GLU A 63 8.69 -8.48 -24.16
CA GLU A 63 9.51 -7.31 -23.88
C GLU A 63 8.66 -6.04 -24.07
N GLY A 64 8.26 -5.46 -22.95
CA GLY A 64 7.41 -4.29 -22.85
C GLY A 64 7.90 -3.48 -21.67
N ASP A 65 7.55 -2.20 -21.66
CA ASP A 65 8.18 -1.20 -20.80
C ASP A 65 8.14 -1.63 -19.33
N ARG A 66 9.30 -2.09 -18.85
CA ARG A 66 9.46 -2.53 -17.46
C ARG A 66 9.55 -1.30 -16.59
N ILE A 67 8.81 -1.30 -15.50
CA ILE A 67 8.87 -0.24 -14.50
C ILE A 67 9.46 -0.78 -13.21
N ARG A 68 10.41 -0.04 -12.64
CA ARG A 68 11.01 -0.30 -11.33
C ARG A 68 10.57 0.79 -10.35
N PHE A 69 10.07 0.43 -9.19
CA PHE A 69 9.57 1.41 -8.23
C PHE A 69 9.76 0.99 -6.78
N GLY A 70 9.81 1.98 -5.88
CA GLY A 70 9.69 1.77 -4.45
C GLY A 70 8.23 1.53 -4.05
N TYR A 71 7.98 0.51 -3.24
CA TYR A 71 6.64 0.08 -2.82
C TYR A 71 6.58 -0.18 -1.32
N THR A 72 5.54 0.35 -0.67
CA THR A 72 5.25 0.08 0.74
C THR A 72 4.08 -0.90 0.83
N ASP A 73 4.28 -2.05 1.47
CA ASP A 73 3.20 -3.03 1.62
C ASP A 73 2.17 -2.63 2.70
N ARG A 74 1.20 -3.52 2.97
CA ARG A 74 0.16 -3.24 3.98
C ARG A 74 0.71 -3.16 5.40
N GLU A 75 1.86 -3.78 5.64
CA GLU A 75 2.52 -3.83 6.94
C GLU A 75 3.55 -2.70 7.11
N GLY A 76 3.66 -1.80 6.13
CA GLY A 76 4.60 -0.68 6.14
C GLY A 76 6.00 -1.06 5.68
N ARG A 77 6.24 -2.28 5.19
CA ARG A 77 7.57 -2.70 4.74
C ARG A 77 7.84 -2.16 3.34
N GLU A 78 9.02 -1.58 3.19
CA GLU A 78 9.46 -1.02 1.91
C GLU A 78 10.23 -2.04 1.09
N SER A 79 9.96 -2.06 -0.22
CA SER A 79 10.66 -2.92 -1.17
C SER A 79 10.78 -2.24 -2.52
N ILE A 80 11.82 -2.55 -3.28
CA ILE A 80 11.92 -2.14 -4.68
C ILE A 80 11.38 -3.28 -5.53
N ARG A 81 10.49 -2.96 -6.48
CA ARG A 81 9.83 -3.94 -7.34
C ARG A 81 10.12 -3.64 -8.80
N MET A 82 10.39 -4.68 -9.58
CA MET A 82 10.44 -4.59 -11.03
C MET A 82 9.26 -5.36 -11.62
N VAL A 83 8.45 -4.68 -12.43
CA VAL A 83 7.23 -5.27 -12.97
C VAL A 83 7.02 -4.91 -14.43
N THR A 84 6.27 -5.75 -15.14
CA THR A 84 5.68 -5.43 -16.44
C THR A 84 4.18 -5.22 -16.24
N PRO A 85 3.68 -3.97 -16.30
CA PRO A 85 2.26 -3.69 -16.14
C PRO A 85 1.44 -4.40 -17.21
N THR A 86 0.25 -4.91 -16.86
CA THR A 86 -0.60 -5.68 -17.78
C THR A 86 -2.01 -5.14 -17.90
N GLN A 87 -2.58 -4.62 -16.81
CA GLN A 87 -3.96 -4.11 -16.80
C GLN A 87 -4.14 -3.03 -15.74
N LEU A 88 -4.87 -1.97 -16.10
CA LEU A 88 -5.33 -0.94 -15.17
C LEU A 88 -6.70 -1.28 -14.60
N ASN A 89 -6.87 -1.10 -13.30
CA ASN A 89 -8.15 -1.16 -12.61
C ASN A 89 -8.50 0.23 -12.11
N PHE A 90 -9.72 0.66 -12.42
CA PHE A 90 -10.18 2.01 -12.17
C PHE A 90 -11.22 2.03 -11.05
N GLY A 91 -11.09 3.01 -10.17
CA GLY A 91 -12.12 3.39 -9.21
C GLY A 91 -12.73 4.74 -9.57
N TYR A 92 -13.65 5.20 -8.72
CA TYR A 92 -14.22 6.53 -8.80
C TYR A 92 -14.08 7.24 -7.45
N THR A 93 -13.70 8.51 -7.47
CA THR A 93 -13.71 9.36 -6.27
C THR A 93 -15.16 9.65 -5.86
N PRO A 94 -15.42 10.16 -4.64
CA PRO A 94 -16.75 10.62 -4.25
C PRO A 94 -17.32 11.73 -5.16
N ALA A 95 -16.46 12.48 -5.86
CA ALA A 95 -16.83 13.46 -6.87
C ALA A 95 -17.16 12.85 -8.24
N GLY A 96 -17.05 11.52 -8.40
CA GLY A 96 -17.30 10.81 -9.64
C GLY A 96 -16.12 10.83 -10.62
N GLU A 97 -14.94 11.29 -10.20
CA GLU A 97 -13.75 11.31 -11.07
C GLU A 97 -13.14 9.92 -11.16
N ARG A 98 -12.81 9.49 -12.37
CA ARG A 98 -12.19 8.19 -12.62
C ARG A 98 -10.71 8.24 -12.27
N VAL A 99 -10.27 7.37 -11.37
CA VAL A 99 -8.87 7.30 -10.90
C VAL A 99 -8.32 5.87 -11.02
N ILE A 100 -7.00 5.71 -11.15
CA ILE A 100 -6.38 4.38 -11.10
C ILE A 100 -6.30 3.95 -9.64
N GLU A 101 -7.12 2.98 -9.25
CA GLU A 101 -7.07 2.45 -7.88
C GLU A 101 -5.87 1.53 -7.70
N ASN A 102 -5.66 0.64 -8.69
CA ASN A 102 -4.57 -0.31 -8.72
C ASN A 102 -4.31 -0.80 -10.15
N PHE A 103 -3.20 -1.49 -10.35
CA PHE A 103 -2.89 -2.14 -11.62
C PHE A 103 -2.36 -3.55 -11.39
N SER A 104 -2.70 -4.45 -12.30
CA SER A 104 -2.12 -5.79 -12.38
C SER A 104 -0.83 -5.73 -13.18
N ALA A 105 0.18 -6.47 -12.72
CA ALA A 105 1.47 -6.55 -13.38
C ALA A 105 2.13 -7.91 -13.12
N TYR A 106 2.99 -8.35 -14.05
CA TYR A 106 3.90 -9.46 -13.80
C TYR A 106 5.09 -8.95 -12.97
N CYS A 107 5.26 -9.46 -11.75
CA CYS A 107 6.37 -9.09 -10.87
C CYS A 107 7.55 -10.02 -11.10
N HIS A 108 8.64 -9.49 -11.66
CA HIS A 108 9.84 -10.25 -12.02
C HIS A 108 10.54 -10.84 -10.80
N ASP A 109 10.55 -10.13 -9.66
CA ASP A 109 11.18 -10.60 -8.42
C ASP A 109 10.50 -11.86 -7.87
N SER A 110 9.17 -11.94 -7.98
CA SER A 110 8.39 -13.08 -7.50
C SER A 110 8.02 -14.09 -8.58
N ARG A 111 8.34 -13.78 -9.84
CA ARG A 111 7.95 -14.53 -11.05
C ARG A 111 6.45 -14.85 -11.12
N ALA A 112 5.62 -13.94 -10.61
CA ALA A 112 4.19 -14.13 -10.49
C ALA A 112 3.42 -12.82 -10.76
N SER A 113 2.17 -12.95 -11.19
CA SER A 113 1.28 -11.81 -11.38
C SER A 113 0.77 -11.29 -10.04
N ARG A 114 0.83 -9.98 -9.86
CA ARG A 114 0.44 -9.27 -8.64
C ARG A 114 -0.31 -7.99 -8.98
N THR A 115 -1.10 -7.52 -8.00
CA THR A 115 -1.80 -6.25 -8.08
C THR A 115 -1.13 -5.24 -7.14
N PHE A 116 -0.85 -4.06 -7.66
CA PHE A 116 -0.19 -2.97 -6.93
C PHE A 116 -1.12 -1.76 -6.88
N ARG A 117 -1.32 -1.22 -5.68
CA ARG A 117 -2.02 0.06 -5.51
C ARG A 117 -1.07 1.22 -5.80
N VAL A 118 -1.55 2.22 -6.54
CA VAL A 118 -0.70 3.33 -6.99
C VAL A 118 -0.36 4.27 -5.83
N ASP A 119 -1.27 4.45 -4.88
CA ASP A 119 -1.09 5.24 -3.66
C ASP A 119 0.05 4.76 -2.74
N ARG A 120 0.56 3.54 -2.94
CA ARG A 120 1.66 2.95 -2.18
C ARG A 120 3.01 2.98 -2.91
N MET A 121 3.02 3.55 -4.12
CA MET A 121 4.23 3.75 -4.90
C MET A 121 4.87 5.08 -4.50
N LYS A 122 6.18 5.10 -4.32
CA LYS A 122 6.91 6.32 -3.97
C LYS A 122 7.47 7.02 -5.22
N GLN A 123 8.43 6.38 -5.85
CA GLN A 123 9.15 6.86 -7.03
C GLN A 123 9.29 5.68 -8.00
N ALA A 124 9.19 5.95 -9.30
CA ALA A 124 9.36 4.93 -10.31
C ALA A 124 10.36 5.32 -11.39
N TYR A 125 10.86 4.31 -12.08
CA TYR A 125 11.88 4.40 -13.09
C TYR A 125 11.50 3.45 -14.23
N VAL A 126 11.47 3.97 -15.45
CA VAL A 126 11.25 3.17 -16.65
C VAL A 126 12.58 2.53 -17.04
N PHE A 127 12.64 1.21 -16.93
CA PHE A 127 13.89 0.46 -17.04
C PHE A 127 14.54 0.61 -18.41
N ASP A 128 13.73 0.59 -19.46
CA ASP A 128 14.22 0.54 -20.83
C ASP A 128 14.66 1.91 -21.36
N THR A 129 14.13 3.03 -20.82
CA THR A 129 14.46 4.39 -21.26
C THR A 129 15.40 5.15 -20.32
N GLY A 130 15.51 4.72 -19.06
CA GLY A 130 16.24 5.51 -18.06
C GLY A 130 15.41 6.61 -17.41
N GLU A 131 14.14 6.77 -17.80
CA GLU A 131 13.30 7.88 -17.37
C GLU A 131 12.85 7.71 -15.92
N VAL A 132 13.00 8.77 -15.12
CA VAL A 132 12.53 8.81 -13.74
C VAL A 132 11.13 9.42 -13.72
N LEU A 133 10.16 8.62 -13.31
CA LEU A 133 8.79 9.06 -13.05
C LEU A 133 8.75 9.57 -11.61
N GLY A 134 8.48 10.87 -11.46
CA GLY A 134 8.57 11.59 -10.19
C GLY A 134 7.63 11.06 -9.11
N ASP A 135 6.47 11.68 -8.99
CA ASP A 135 5.47 11.36 -7.97
C ASP A 135 4.42 10.35 -8.47
N ALA A 136 3.47 9.98 -7.60
CA ALA A 136 2.38 9.08 -7.94
C ALA A 136 1.56 9.57 -9.15
N ALA A 137 1.35 10.88 -9.29
CA ALA A 137 0.61 11.45 -10.41
C ALA A 137 1.36 11.30 -11.75
N ALA A 138 2.70 11.43 -11.76
CA ALA A 138 3.52 11.12 -12.93
C ALA A 138 3.42 9.63 -13.30
N ILE A 139 3.43 8.74 -12.31
CA ILE A 139 3.28 7.29 -12.52
C ILE A 139 1.89 6.97 -13.11
N GLU A 140 0.82 7.56 -12.57
CA GLU A 140 -0.54 7.38 -13.09
C GLU A 140 -0.67 7.81 -14.54
N ARG A 141 -0.13 8.98 -14.89
CA ARG A 141 -0.13 9.48 -16.27
C ARG A 141 0.63 8.54 -17.21
N TRP A 142 1.83 8.13 -16.82
CA TRP A 142 2.61 7.19 -17.60
C TRP A 142 1.87 5.86 -17.80
N LEU A 143 1.24 5.34 -16.75
CA LEU A 143 0.44 4.12 -16.80
C LEU A 143 -0.74 4.25 -17.78
N LEU A 144 -1.42 5.40 -17.81
CA LEU A 144 -2.53 5.67 -18.73
C LEU A 144 -2.08 5.74 -20.20
N GLU A 145 -0.89 6.28 -20.45
CA GLU A 145 -0.32 6.43 -21.80
C GLU A 145 0.26 5.11 -22.34
N GLU A 146 0.92 4.34 -21.47
CA GLU A 146 1.68 3.18 -21.87
C GLU A 146 0.81 1.91 -21.94
N LEU A 147 -0.16 1.76 -21.03
CA LEU A 147 -1.06 0.61 -21.08
C LEU A 147 -2.22 0.86 -22.04
N PRO A 148 -2.34 0.08 -23.12
CA PRO A 148 -3.49 0.20 -24.00
C PRO A 148 -4.74 -0.09 -23.20
N THR A 149 -5.66 0.88 -23.15
CA THR A 149 -6.98 0.65 -22.58
C THR A 149 -7.64 -0.50 -23.37
N PRO A 150 -8.38 -1.42 -22.73
CA PRO A 150 -8.95 -2.58 -23.42
C PRO A 150 -9.77 -2.25 -24.67
N ALA A 151 -10.37 -1.05 -24.70
CA ALA A 151 -11.16 -0.52 -25.81
C ALA A 151 -10.33 -0.20 -27.09
N GLY A 152 -9.00 -0.22 -27.02
CA GLY A 152 -8.13 0.23 -28.10
C GLY A 152 -6.83 -0.55 -28.17
N ARG A 153 -6.88 -1.88 -28.39
CA ARG A 153 -5.72 -2.62 -28.94
C ARG A 153 -5.43 -2.18 -30.39
N ARG A 154 -5.13 -0.90 -30.60
CA ARG A 154 -4.38 -0.49 -31.78
C ARG A 154 -3.01 -1.10 -31.60
N ARG A 155 -2.68 -2.09 -32.44
CA ARG A 155 -1.34 -2.66 -32.56
C ARG A 155 -0.33 -1.51 -32.55
N ARG A 156 0.43 -1.31 -31.46
CA ARG A 156 1.61 -0.44 -31.52
C ARG A 156 2.46 -1.00 -32.66
N LYS A 157 2.76 -0.18 -33.67
CA LYS A 157 3.79 -0.54 -34.66
C LYS A 157 5.04 -0.84 -33.85
N PRO A 158 5.70 -2.00 -34.05
CA PRO A 158 6.90 -2.33 -33.31
C PRO A 158 7.87 -1.14 -33.38
N ARG A 159 8.31 -0.64 -32.22
CA ARG A 159 9.37 0.38 -32.18
C ARG A 159 10.54 -0.19 -32.99
N ALA A 160 10.97 0.55 -34.01
CA ALA A 160 12.09 0.13 -34.83
C ALA A 160 13.29 -0.12 -33.92
N LYS A 161 13.86 -1.33 -33.99
CA LYS A 161 15.05 -1.67 -33.20
C LYS A 161 16.13 -0.60 -33.47
N PRO A 162 16.85 -0.11 -32.44
CA PRO A 162 17.92 0.84 -32.66
C PRO A 162 18.93 0.23 -33.63
N LYS A 163 19.22 0.96 -34.72
CA LYS A 163 20.17 0.54 -35.74
C LYS A 163 21.54 0.36 -35.07
N PRO A 164 22.23 -0.79 -35.25
CA PRO A 164 23.55 -0.99 -34.66
C PRO A 164 24.47 0.14 -35.14
N ARG A 165 25.11 0.81 -34.18
CA ARG A 165 26.11 1.84 -34.45
C ARG A 165 27.35 1.08 -34.93
N ASN A 166 27.69 1.21 -36.21
CA ASN A 166 28.97 0.70 -36.71
C ASN A 166 30.08 1.45 -35.97
N VAL A 167 30.74 0.75 -35.05
CA VAL A 167 32.01 1.19 -34.48
C VAL A 167 33.05 0.72 -35.49
N ALA A 168 33.49 1.64 -36.35
CA ALA A 168 34.66 1.40 -37.18
C ALA A 168 35.90 1.56 -36.29
N GLU A 169 36.74 0.52 -36.26
CA GLU A 169 38.11 0.56 -35.72
C GLU A 169 39.03 1.43 -36.57
#